data_AF-A0A9Q1UYN1-F1
#
_entry.id   AF-A0A9Q1UYN1-F1
#
_cell.length_a   1.000
_cell.length_b   1.000
_cell.length_c   1.000
_cell.angle_alpha   90.00
_cell.angle_beta   90.00
_cell.angle_gamma   90.00
#
_symmetry.space_group_name_H-M   'P 1'
#
loop_
_entity.id
_entity.type
_entity.pdbx_description
1 polymer ?
#
loop_
_entity_poly.entity_id
_entity_poly.type
_entity_poly.pdbx_seq_one_letter_code
_entity_poly.pdbx_strand_id
1 'polypeptide(L)'
;MRKIKAILKYEFLNLNRNFIIIIMLLLFIFGLQQQLWTSRISGEFRLNLVTFLKTFWLPINLIYMPILIINEIIGSSNQEIFEVLNIPKGERFLAKILTSTIINLIIIMINVLIVVAVAIIAKGPFKYSLYLILMYLLNIITALFCYSSIGLLIGETISKFRLRIFSYLLMILFFLITNNFYREPTMVTPIMKIDPLPSTFELFSLDKLTFYHFAFWNLITLLILYLLYNIKELQSLMLRNKIILCFLVVAIFTSYFIGSKYNPERYYIENDNINKNYEKESSLSDGFTIENYNMKLKLQDIVSNDCDMTIVVNNSELDKLDLNLYHILKPSSIKINEKETKFKFKDDKLTILLQEKYNEGEKIKVSIKYSGVINTIDQQGKKRFFVNSHSIFLSDYFPWYPKPEFMGNTKKYQIKIQNNNGQIYSSLNEKSNGTFEGKGKEIFLVKNKLFSKHLYKGIEFVGNTEQIGTDALCEHLMYSFENMSNLHNYKRLIATPQRDKEYLIYNLYEGQVMFGLIDYKEVL
;
A
#
# COMPACT_ATOMS: atom_id res chain seq x y z
N MET A 1 16.34 15.90 38.06
CA MET A 1 15.23 14.92 38.12
C MET A 1 14.12 15.25 39.11
N ARG A 2 14.37 15.59 40.39
CA ARG A 2 13.29 15.93 41.36
C ARG A 2 12.38 17.08 40.89
N LYS A 3 12.97 18.14 40.32
CA LYS A 3 12.23 19.29 39.74
C LYS A 3 11.33 18.85 38.59
N ILE A 4 11.88 18.16 37.59
CA ILE A 4 11.12 17.59 36.44
C ILE A 4 9.94 16.71 36.91
N LYS A 5 10.13 15.86 37.93
CA LYS A 5 9.05 15.02 38.48
C LYS A 5 7.90 15.84 39.07
N ALA A 6 8.21 16.97 39.73
CA ALA A 6 7.21 17.89 40.25
C ALA A 6 6.44 18.58 39.11
N ILE A 7 7.13 18.99 38.03
CA ILE A 7 6.50 19.56 36.84
C ILE A 7 5.52 18.56 36.22
N LEU A 8 5.97 17.32 36.01
CA LEU A 8 5.13 16.25 35.47
C LEU A 8 3.87 16.06 36.32
N LYS A 9 4.01 15.96 37.64
CA LYS A 9 2.87 15.79 38.55
C LYS A 9 1.88 16.97 38.45
N TYR A 10 2.37 18.19 38.34
CA TYR A 10 1.52 19.36 38.16
C TYR A 10 0.75 19.32 36.85
N GLU A 11 1.42 19.04 35.72
CA GLU A 11 0.78 18.99 34.41
C GLU A 11 -0.31 17.92 34.38
N PHE A 12 -0.05 16.73 34.96
CA PHE A 12 -1.07 15.69 35.08
C PHE A 12 -2.26 16.09 35.95
N LEU A 13 -2.03 16.80 37.06
CA LEU A 13 -3.12 17.30 37.91
C LEU A 13 -3.98 18.35 37.18
N ASN A 14 -3.34 19.22 36.39
CA ASN A 14 -4.03 20.24 35.60
C ASN A 14 -4.85 19.60 34.47
N LEU A 15 -4.28 18.61 33.78
CA LEU A 15 -4.95 17.86 32.73
C LEU A 15 -6.12 17.02 33.26
N ASN A 16 -5.98 16.40 34.44
CA ASN A 16 -7.05 15.59 35.04
C ASN A 16 -8.30 16.43 35.42
N ARG A 17 -8.13 17.74 35.64
CA ARG A 17 -9.25 18.65 35.87
C ARG A 17 -9.97 19.06 34.58
N ASN A 18 -9.43 18.70 33.43
CA ASN A 18 -9.88 19.18 32.15
C ASN A 18 -10.78 18.13 31.46
N PHE A 19 -11.99 18.53 31.07
CA PHE A 19 -13.00 17.63 30.50
C PHE A 19 -12.57 17.00 29.16
N ILE A 20 -11.53 17.54 28.52
CA ILE A 20 -10.98 17.05 27.24
C ILE A 20 -10.51 15.60 27.30
N ILE A 21 -10.03 15.11 28.45
CA ILE A 21 -9.61 13.69 28.60
C ILE A 21 -10.84 12.77 28.51
N ILE A 22 -11.96 13.17 29.11
CA ILE A 22 -13.21 12.40 29.04
C ILE A 22 -13.74 12.39 27.61
N ILE A 23 -13.70 13.55 26.93
CA ILE A 23 -14.06 13.64 25.50
C ILE A 23 -13.19 12.71 24.66
N MET A 24 -11.87 12.71 24.87
CA MET A 24 -10.95 11.83 24.16
C MET A 24 -11.30 10.35 24.36
N LEU A 25 -11.60 9.95 25.60
CA LEU A 25 -12.00 8.57 25.92
C LEU A 25 -13.32 8.20 25.23
N LEU A 26 -14.33 9.06 25.29
CA LEU A 26 -15.62 8.82 24.66
C LEU A 26 -15.51 8.72 23.13
N LEU A 27 -14.72 9.59 22.50
CA LEU A 27 -14.45 9.56 21.07
C LEU A 27 -13.72 8.29 20.66
N PHE A 28 -12.73 7.86 21.46
CA PHE A 28 -12.01 6.62 21.21
C PHE A 28 -12.92 5.39 21.31
N ILE A 29 -13.74 5.30 22.37
CA ILE A 29 -14.71 4.22 22.56
C ILE A 29 -15.75 4.21 21.44
N PHE A 30 -16.26 5.38 21.04
CA PHE A 30 -17.19 5.51 19.92
C PHE A 30 -16.56 5.00 18.62
N GLY A 31 -15.33 5.41 18.32
CA GLY A 31 -14.60 4.93 17.14
C GLY A 31 -14.40 3.41 17.15
N LEU A 32 -14.01 2.85 18.30
CA LEU A 32 -13.88 1.39 18.46
C LEU A 32 -15.21 0.67 18.27
N GLN A 33 -16.30 1.21 18.81
CA GLN A 33 -17.64 0.65 18.64
C GLN A 33 -18.02 0.62 17.15
N GLN A 34 -17.83 1.72 16.42
CA GLN A 34 -18.11 1.79 14.98
C GLN A 34 -17.28 0.76 14.23
N GLN A 35 -16.00 0.64 14.58
CA GLN A 35 -15.11 -0.31 13.95
C GLN A 35 -15.52 -1.78 14.17
N LEU A 36 -15.85 -2.15 15.41
CA LEU A 36 -16.36 -3.49 15.72
C LEU A 36 -17.70 -3.77 15.02
N TRP A 37 -18.53 -2.74 14.84
CA TRP A 37 -19.78 -2.84 14.07
C TRP A 37 -19.51 -3.10 12.58
N THR A 38 -18.57 -2.38 11.96
CA THR A 38 -18.17 -2.61 10.56
C THR A 38 -17.54 -3.98 10.33
N SER A 39 -17.06 -4.63 11.39
CA SER A 39 -16.51 -5.99 11.34
C SER A 39 -17.60 -7.08 11.36
N ARG A 40 -18.89 -6.72 11.48
CA ARG A 40 -20.02 -7.66 11.36
C ARG A 40 -20.41 -7.83 9.89
N ILE A 41 -20.38 -9.08 9.42
CA ILE A 41 -20.78 -9.42 8.04
C ILE A 41 -22.03 -10.29 8.14
N SER A 42 -23.14 -9.83 7.55
CA SER A 42 -24.38 -10.62 7.44
C SER A 42 -24.95 -11.13 8.78
N GLY A 43 -24.70 -10.41 9.88
CA GLY A 43 -25.12 -10.82 11.23
C GLY A 43 -24.13 -11.74 11.96
N GLU A 44 -23.11 -12.27 11.29
CA GLU A 44 -22.02 -13.05 11.91
C GLU A 44 -20.81 -12.18 12.25
N PHE A 45 -20.20 -12.43 13.42
CA PHE A 45 -19.00 -11.73 13.86
C PHE A 45 -17.75 -12.40 13.26
N ARG A 46 -17.34 -11.98 12.06
CA ARG A 46 -16.08 -12.44 11.45
C ARG A 46 -15.00 -11.38 11.62
N LEU A 47 -14.38 -11.36 12.81
CA LEU A 47 -13.28 -10.48 13.16
C LEU A 47 -11.96 -11.02 12.59
N ASN A 48 -11.49 -10.42 11.49
CA ASN A 48 -10.20 -10.70 10.86
C ASN A 48 -9.22 -9.55 11.19
N LEU A 49 -7.95 -9.87 11.53
CA LEU A 49 -6.96 -8.87 11.95
C LEU A 49 -6.64 -7.86 10.85
N VAL A 50 -6.52 -8.31 9.60
CA VAL A 50 -6.35 -7.44 8.44
C VAL A 50 -7.52 -6.48 8.30
N THR A 51 -8.76 -6.98 8.29
CA THR A 51 -9.95 -6.14 8.12
C THR A 51 -10.10 -5.16 9.28
N PHE A 52 -9.80 -5.61 10.50
CA PHE A 52 -9.77 -4.75 11.67
C PHE A 52 -8.76 -3.63 11.50
N LEU A 53 -7.51 -3.93 11.15
CA LEU A 53 -6.48 -2.89 10.97
C LEU A 53 -6.80 -1.94 9.80
N LYS A 54 -7.49 -2.39 8.75
CA LYS A 54 -7.99 -1.50 7.67
C LYS A 54 -8.89 -0.39 8.21
N THR A 55 -9.74 -0.68 9.19
CA THR A 55 -10.75 0.24 9.71
C THR A 55 -10.35 0.89 11.04
N PHE A 56 -9.22 0.49 11.62
CA PHE A 56 -8.74 0.99 12.92
C PHE A 56 -8.29 2.46 12.89
N TRP A 57 -8.17 3.07 11.71
CA TRP A 57 -7.84 4.49 11.60
C TRP A 57 -8.87 5.41 12.31
N LEU A 58 -10.15 5.03 12.35
CA LEU A 58 -11.22 5.87 12.85
C LEU A 58 -11.08 6.21 14.36
N PRO A 59 -10.95 5.24 15.28
CA PRO A 59 -10.70 5.55 16.69
C PRO A 59 -9.53 6.50 16.92
N ILE A 60 -8.47 6.39 16.11
CA ILE A 60 -7.26 7.19 16.26
C ILE A 60 -7.43 8.60 15.70
N ASN A 61 -8.04 8.73 14.51
CA ASN A 61 -8.33 10.03 13.92
C ASN A 61 -9.23 10.88 14.83
N LEU A 62 -10.22 10.25 15.48
CA LEU A 62 -11.11 10.95 16.41
C LEU A 62 -10.39 11.53 17.64
N ILE A 63 -9.28 10.92 18.08
CA ILE A 63 -8.53 11.41 19.25
C ILE A 63 -7.43 12.43 18.89
N TYR A 64 -7.11 12.66 17.61
CA TYR A 64 -6.07 13.62 17.23
C TYR A 64 -6.38 15.07 17.58
N MET A 65 -7.63 15.51 17.42
CA MET A 65 -8.04 16.85 17.87
C MET A 65 -7.87 17.00 19.40
N PRO A 66 -8.40 16.08 20.23
CA PRO A 66 -8.10 16.07 21.67
C PRO A 66 -6.60 16.08 21.99
N ILE A 67 -5.77 15.31 21.26
CA ILE A 67 -4.31 15.28 21.45
C ILE A 67 -3.68 16.65 21.15
N LEU A 68 -4.08 17.33 20.07
CA LEU A 68 -3.61 18.69 19.76
C LEU A 68 -3.93 19.65 20.89
N ILE A 69 -5.17 19.62 21.37
CA ILE A 69 -5.64 20.51 22.44
C ILE A 69 -4.88 20.23 23.75
N ILE A 70 -4.73 18.97 24.13
CA ILE A 70 -3.96 18.58 25.32
C ILE A 70 -2.51 19.08 25.22
N ASN A 71 -1.88 18.90 24.07
CA ASN A 71 -0.50 19.33 23.86
C ASN A 71 -0.35 20.84 23.74
N GLU A 72 -1.38 21.54 23.24
CA GLU A 72 -1.43 23.00 23.28
C GLU A 72 -1.58 23.54 24.69
N ILE A 73 -2.35 22.88 25.56
CA ILE A 73 -2.45 23.24 26.98
C ILE A 73 -1.10 23.04 27.67
N ILE A 74 -0.42 21.91 27.42
CA ILE A 74 0.94 21.64 27.94
C ILE A 74 1.94 22.67 27.38
N GLY A 75 1.83 23.02 26.10
CA GLY A 75 2.69 23.99 25.44
C GLY A 75 2.48 25.40 25.97
N SER A 76 1.23 25.80 26.19
CA SER A 76 0.85 27.13 26.66
C SER A 76 0.98 27.30 28.17
N SER A 77 1.28 26.23 28.92
CA SER A 77 1.50 26.30 30.36
C SER A 77 2.70 27.21 30.66
N ASN A 78 2.40 28.48 30.85
CA ASN A 78 3.26 29.48 31.46
C ASN A 78 3.08 29.33 32.95
N GLN A 79 3.93 28.53 33.57
CA GLN A 79 3.96 28.51 35.01
C GLN A 79 4.79 29.71 35.46
N GLU A 80 4.13 30.81 35.80
CA GLU A 80 4.69 31.84 36.67
C GLU A 80 5.39 31.18 37.88
N ILE A 81 4.85 30.06 38.36
CA ILE A 81 5.45 29.16 39.37
C ILE A 81 6.86 28.65 38.96
N PHE A 82 7.15 28.34 37.70
CA PHE A 82 8.48 27.88 37.26
C PHE A 82 9.49 29.00 37.03
N GLU A 83 9.00 30.18 36.70
CA GLU A 83 9.82 31.40 36.70
C GLU A 83 10.21 31.77 38.13
N VAL A 84 9.26 31.69 39.07
CA VAL A 84 9.51 31.84 40.51
C VAL A 84 10.46 30.77 41.06
N LEU A 85 10.38 29.52 40.57
CA LEU A 85 11.25 28.41 41.00
C LEU A 85 12.62 28.35 40.30
N ASN A 86 12.96 29.34 39.46
CA ASN A 86 14.24 29.43 38.74
C ASN A 86 14.64 28.14 37.99
N ILE A 87 13.66 27.47 37.37
CA ILE A 87 13.90 26.23 36.62
C ILE A 87 14.52 26.57 35.25
N PRO A 88 15.66 25.97 34.84
CA PRO A 88 16.27 26.23 33.54
C PRO A 88 15.35 25.93 32.34
N LYS A 89 15.48 26.69 31.26
CA LYS A 89 14.71 26.53 30.00
C LYS A 89 14.75 25.08 29.48
N GLY A 90 15.93 24.45 29.50
CA GLY A 90 16.09 23.06 29.06
C GLY A 90 15.28 22.06 29.89
N GLU A 91 15.21 22.26 31.22
CA GLU A 91 14.42 21.38 32.10
C GLU A 91 12.91 21.56 31.89
N ARG A 92 12.45 22.80 31.62
CA ARG A 92 11.04 23.09 31.31
C ARG A 92 10.63 22.46 29.98
N PHE A 93 11.46 22.62 28.95
CA PHE A 93 11.24 22.01 27.63
C PHE A 93 11.20 20.48 27.71
N LEU A 94 12.19 19.90 28.40
CA LEU A 94 12.25 18.46 28.62
C LEU A 94 11.02 17.93 29.39
N ALA A 95 10.54 18.67 30.39
CA ALA A 95 9.35 18.29 31.13
C ALA A 95 8.09 18.30 30.24
N LYS A 96 7.89 19.32 29.39
CA LYS A 96 6.76 19.37 28.44
C LYS A 96 6.79 18.19 27.46
N ILE A 97 7.96 17.89 26.89
CA ILE A 97 8.15 16.72 26.03
C ILE A 97 7.86 15.42 26.79
N LEU A 98 8.38 15.27 28.01
CA LEU A 98 8.14 14.05 28.80
C LEU A 98 6.65 13.86 29.14
N THR A 99 5.93 14.93 29.51
CA THR A 99 4.47 14.86 29.73
C THR A 99 3.77 14.35 28.47
N SER A 100 4.08 14.98 27.33
CA SER A 100 3.52 14.62 26.03
C SER A 100 3.80 13.17 25.65
N THR A 101 5.06 12.73 25.81
CA THR A 101 5.51 11.36 25.54
C THR A 101 4.80 10.33 26.42
N ILE A 102 4.57 10.63 27.71
CA ILE A 102 3.84 9.72 28.60
C ILE A 102 2.39 9.54 28.14
N ILE A 103 1.72 10.62 27.74
CA ILE A 103 0.34 10.56 27.22
C ILE A 103 0.30 9.70 25.95
N ASN A 104 1.22 9.93 25.01
CA ASN A 104 1.33 9.13 23.79
C ASN A 104 1.61 7.66 24.09
N LEU A 105 2.47 7.35 25.06
CA LEU A 105 2.77 5.98 25.46
C LEU A 105 1.54 5.27 26.01
N ILE A 106 0.73 5.94 26.84
CA ILE A 106 -0.54 5.39 27.36
C ILE A 106 -1.48 5.04 26.20
N ILE A 107 -1.65 5.96 25.25
CA ILE A 107 -2.48 5.73 24.06
C ILE A 107 -1.96 4.55 23.24
N ILE A 108 -0.65 4.46 23.01
CA ILE A 108 -0.03 3.34 22.28
C ILE A 108 -0.27 2.02 23.01
N MET A 109 -0.08 1.95 24.32
CA MET A 109 -0.30 0.73 25.10
C MET A 109 -1.75 0.22 24.97
N ILE A 110 -2.74 1.12 25.11
CA ILE A 110 -4.16 0.76 24.95
C ILE A 110 -4.42 0.21 23.54
N ASN A 111 -3.89 0.87 22.52
CA ASN A 111 -4.04 0.46 21.13
C ASN A 111 -3.41 -0.90 20.84
N VAL A 112 -2.20 -1.15 21.37
CA VAL A 112 -1.53 -2.46 21.23
C VAL A 112 -2.32 -3.57 21.90
N LEU A 113 -2.82 -3.34 23.12
CA LEU A 113 -3.64 -4.34 23.84
C LEU A 113 -4.88 -4.74 23.04
N ILE A 114 -5.56 -3.77 22.43
CA ILE A 114 -6.75 -4.03 21.60
C ILE A 114 -6.39 -4.85 20.36
N VAL A 115 -5.36 -4.47 19.62
CA VAL A 115 -4.95 -5.19 18.41
C VAL A 115 -4.46 -6.61 18.74
N VAL A 116 -3.74 -6.80 19.84
CA VAL A 116 -3.31 -8.11 20.31
C VAL A 116 -4.52 -8.98 20.68
N ALA A 117 -5.51 -8.43 21.40
CA ALA A 117 -6.74 -9.15 21.71
C ALA A 117 -7.48 -9.59 20.45
N VAL A 118 -7.58 -8.71 19.45
CA VAL A 118 -8.17 -9.04 18.13
C VAL A 118 -7.37 -10.13 17.41
N ALA A 119 -6.04 -10.05 17.40
CA ALA A 119 -5.18 -11.05 16.77
C ALA A 119 -5.37 -12.46 17.38
N ILE A 120 -5.56 -12.53 18.71
CA ILE A 120 -5.85 -13.78 19.43
C ILE A 120 -7.23 -14.32 19.03
N ILE A 121 -8.26 -13.46 19.00
CA ILE A 121 -9.63 -13.84 18.60
C ILE A 121 -9.66 -14.34 17.14
N ALA A 122 -8.93 -13.67 16.25
CA ALA A 122 -8.83 -14.00 14.83
C ALA A 122 -8.03 -15.29 14.56
N LYS A 123 -7.35 -15.86 15.57
CA LYS A 123 -6.45 -17.02 15.45
C LYS A 123 -5.40 -16.85 14.34
N GLY A 124 -4.94 -15.62 14.12
CA GLY A 124 -3.92 -15.32 13.12
C GLY A 124 -2.57 -15.92 13.49
N PRO A 125 -1.76 -16.44 12.54
CA PRO A 125 -0.42 -16.95 12.83
C PRO A 125 0.45 -15.89 13.50
N PHE A 126 1.26 -16.27 14.49
CA PHE A 126 2.05 -15.31 15.27
C PHE A 126 2.93 -14.40 14.40
N LYS A 127 3.67 -14.96 13.44
CA LYS A 127 4.55 -14.20 12.53
C LYS A 127 3.77 -13.18 11.67
N TYR A 128 2.56 -13.56 11.28
CA TYR A 128 1.64 -12.72 10.50
C TYR A 128 1.13 -11.56 11.36
N SER A 129 0.60 -11.86 12.54
CA SER A 129 0.06 -10.88 13.48
C SER A 129 1.11 -9.88 13.96
N LEU A 130 2.32 -10.36 14.28
CA LEU A 130 3.43 -9.51 14.71
C LEU A 130 3.83 -8.49 13.64
N TYR A 131 3.87 -8.91 12.38
CA TYR A 131 4.20 -8.02 11.27
C TYR A 131 3.17 -6.90 11.10
N LEU A 132 1.89 -7.25 11.15
CA LEU A 132 0.80 -6.28 11.04
C LEU A 132 0.77 -5.30 12.23
N ILE A 133 0.97 -5.80 13.45
CA ILE A 133 1.07 -4.96 14.67
C ILE A 133 2.25 -3.98 14.58
N LEU A 134 3.43 -4.43 14.11
CA LEU A 134 4.61 -3.57 13.97
C LEU A 134 4.34 -2.41 13.01
N MET A 135 3.69 -2.70 11.89
CA MET A 135 3.37 -1.71 10.86
C MET A 135 2.35 -0.69 11.35
N TYR A 136 1.32 -1.17 12.04
CA TYR A 136 0.34 -0.35 12.71
C TYR A 136 0.97 0.58 13.77
N LEU A 137 1.91 0.04 14.57
CA LEU A 137 2.66 0.81 15.56
C LEU A 137 3.49 1.94 14.93
N LEU A 138 4.20 1.67 13.84
CA LEU A 138 5.01 2.69 13.15
C LEU A 138 4.17 3.90 12.73
N ASN A 139 2.96 3.64 12.23
CA ASN A 139 2.04 4.68 11.79
C ASN A 139 1.54 5.52 12.96
N ILE A 140 1.11 4.88 14.04
CA ILE A 140 0.57 5.58 15.23
C ILE A 140 1.64 6.38 15.93
N ILE A 141 2.83 5.82 16.10
CA ILE A 141 3.95 6.52 16.71
C ILE A 141 4.24 7.78 15.91
N THR A 142 4.37 7.67 14.58
CA THR A 142 4.64 8.83 13.72
C THR A 142 3.54 9.88 13.84
N ALA A 143 2.28 9.47 13.80
CA ALA A 143 1.17 10.39 13.86
C ALA A 143 1.05 11.08 15.23
N LEU A 144 1.01 10.32 16.33
CA LEU A 144 0.96 10.86 17.69
C LEU A 144 2.12 11.83 17.92
N PHE A 145 3.33 11.46 17.51
CA PHE A 145 4.51 12.30 17.65
C PHE A 145 4.39 13.63 16.90
N CYS A 146 3.87 13.60 15.67
CA CYS A 146 3.65 14.80 14.87
C CYS A 146 2.56 15.70 15.47
N TYR A 147 1.38 15.15 15.76
CA TYR A 147 0.25 15.86 16.36
C TYR A 147 0.62 16.49 17.71
N SER A 148 1.31 15.75 18.56
CA SER A 148 1.79 16.26 19.84
C SER A 148 2.78 17.42 19.68
N SER A 149 3.73 17.29 18.77
CA SER A 149 4.75 18.33 18.56
C SER A 149 4.14 19.63 18.01
N ILE A 150 3.13 19.51 17.14
CA ILE A 150 2.41 20.66 16.61
C ILE A 150 1.54 21.31 17.68
N GLY A 151 0.83 20.52 18.49
CA GLY A 151 0.10 21.05 19.65
C GLY A 151 1.03 21.83 20.59
N LEU A 152 2.20 21.26 20.92
CA LEU A 152 3.22 21.94 21.73
C LEU A 152 3.70 23.25 21.09
N LEU A 153 3.95 23.25 19.76
CA LEU A 153 4.35 24.44 19.02
C LEU A 153 3.30 25.54 19.09
N ILE A 154 2.04 25.22 18.78
CA ILE A 154 0.92 26.17 18.85
C ILE A 154 0.78 26.73 20.26
N GLY A 155 0.91 25.88 21.28
CA GLY A 155 0.85 26.26 22.68
C GLY A 155 1.93 27.26 23.07
N GLU A 156 3.18 26.98 22.73
CA GLU A 156 4.32 27.84 23.08
C GLU A 156 4.39 29.12 22.25
N THR A 157 3.81 29.16 21.04
CA THR A 157 3.92 30.29 20.09
C THR A 157 2.70 31.20 20.00
N ILE A 158 1.49 30.67 19.96
CA ILE A 158 0.27 31.45 19.64
C ILE A 158 -0.57 31.59 20.90
N SER A 159 -0.90 30.46 21.54
CA SER A 159 -1.78 30.43 22.71
C SER A 159 -1.20 31.15 23.91
N LYS A 160 0.13 31.10 24.07
CA LYS A 160 0.87 31.83 25.09
C LYS A 160 0.64 33.34 25.06
N PHE A 161 0.38 33.92 23.89
CA PHE A 161 0.09 35.35 23.70
C PHE A 161 -1.41 35.67 23.72
N ARG A 162 -2.24 34.78 24.30
CA ARG A 162 -3.70 34.90 24.43
C ARG A 162 -4.46 34.93 23.09
N LEU A 163 -3.84 34.53 21.98
CA LEU A 163 -4.47 34.42 20.66
C LEU A 163 -5.15 33.05 20.45
N ARG A 164 -5.94 32.58 21.42
CA ARG A 164 -6.48 31.20 21.43
C ARG A 164 -7.38 30.86 20.24
N ILE A 165 -8.11 31.83 19.69
CA ILE A 165 -8.97 31.62 18.50
C ILE A 165 -8.11 31.21 17.30
N PHE A 166 -6.97 31.88 17.07
CA PHE A 166 -6.05 31.54 16.00
C PHE A 166 -5.41 30.16 16.22
N SER A 167 -5.11 29.79 17.47
CA SER A 167 -4.64 28.46 17.81
C SER A 167 -5.63 27.37 17.37
N TYR A 168 -6.92 27.55 17.65
CA TYR A 168 -7.95 26.58 17.24
C TYR A 168 -8.14 26.52 15.73
N LEU A 169 -8.12 27.67 15.03
CA LEU A 169 -8.18 27.70 13.57
C LEU A 169 -7.00 26.94 12.94
N LEU A 170 -5.78 27.14 13.47
CA LEU A 170 -4.59 26.46 12.97
C LEU A 170 -4.62 24.95 13.25
N MET A 171 -5.14 24.53 14.41
CA MET A 171 -5.36 23.12 14.72
C MET A 171 -6.36 22.47 13.76
N ILE A 172 -7.50 23.14 13.49
CA ILE A 172 -8.52 22.63 12.55
C ILE A 172 -7.92 22.53 11.15
N LEU A 173 -7.22 23.56 10.68
CA LEU A 173 -6.58 23.55 9.37
C LEU A 173 -5.56 22.42 9.26
N PHE A 174 -4.70 22.27 10.27
CA PHE A 174 -3.72 21.19 10.32
C PHE A 174 -4.40 19.81 10.31
N PHE A 175 -5.45 19.63 11.11
CA PHE A 175 -6.23 18.41 11.15
C PHE A 175 -6.87 18.08 9.80
N LEU A 176 -7.45 19.06 9.10
CA LEU A 176 -8.05 18.86 7.77
C LEU A 176 -7.01 18.52 6.70
N ILE A 177 -5.81 19.12 6.77
CA ILE A 177 -4.71 18.86 5.83
C ILE A 177 -4.12 17.46 6.03
N THR A 178 -4.07 16.98 7.27
CA THR A 178 -3.31 15.78 7.63
C THR A 178 -4.13 14.52 7.85
N ASN A 179 -5.44 14.65 8.06
CA ASN A 179 -6.34 13.50 8.07
C ASN A 179 -6.93 13.23 6.70
N ASN A 180 -6.99 11.94 6.37
CA ASN A 180 -7.62 11.48 5.16
C ASN A 180 -9.10 11.14 5.40
N PHE A 181 -9.95 12.15 5.66
CA PHE A 181 -11.40 11.94 5.77
C PHE A 181 -12.06 11.65 4.42
N TYR A 182 -11.40 12.04 3.32
CA TYR A 182 -11.94 11.91 1.98
C TYR A 182 -11.35 10.69 1.27
N ARG A 183 -12.19 10.02 0.48
CA ARG A 183 -11.89 8.76 -0.22
C ARG A 183 -10.83 8.89 -1.31
N GLU A 184 -10.56 10.11 -1.78
CA GLU A 184 -9.58 10.37 -2.83
C GLU A 184 -8.20 10.68 -2.23
N PRO A 185 -7.11 10.18 -2.84
CA PRO A 185 -5.77 10.63 -2.50
C PRO A 185 -5.65 12.13 -2.78
N THR A 186 -5.82 12.95 -1.76
CA THR A 186 -5.54 14.38 -1.87
C THR A 186 -4.05 14.57 -2.18
N MET A 187 -3.71 15.59 -2.97
CA MET A 187 -2.31 15.91 -3.31
C MET A 187 -1.44 16.23 -2.07
N VAL A 188 -2.07 16.50 -0.92
CA VAL A 188 -1.40 16.74 0.35
C VAL A 188 -1.18 15.39 1.03
N THR A 189 0.08 15.01 1.24
CA THR A 189 0.48 13.71 1.82
C THR A 189 -0.08 13.53 3.26
N PRO A 190 -1.20 12.83 3.50
CA PRO A 190 -1.81 12.76 4.84
C PRO A 190 -0.87 12.07 5.83
N ILE A 191 -0.79 12.50 7.10
CA ILE A 191 0.13 11.91 8.10
C ILE A 191 -0.04 10.39 8.17
N MET A 192 -1.29 9.96 8.21
CA MET A 192 -1.64 8.58 7.98
C MET A 192 -1.93 8.37 6.50
N LYS A 193 -0.90 7.94 5.76
CA LYS A 193 -1.11 7.23 4.48
C LYS A 193 -1.35 5.75 4.80
N ILE A 194 -2.45 5.48 5.51
CA ILE A 194 -3.03 4.15 5.42
C ILE A 194 -3.64 4.16 4.04
N ASP A 195 -3.15 3.30 3.14
CA ASP A 195 -3.89 3.03 1.91
C ASP A 195 -5.29 2.62 2.40
N PRO A 196 -6.30 3.50 2.34
CA PRO A 196 -7.53 3.34 3.13
C PRO A 196 -8.33 2.13 2.64
N LEU A 197 -7.90 1.57 1.51
CA LEU A 197 -8.49 0.48 0.78
C LEU A 197 -7.35 -0.42 0.30
N PRO A 198 -6.45 -0.89 1.19
CA PRO A 198 -5.39 -1.76 0.76
C PRO A 198 -6.09 -2.99 0.22
N SER A 199 -5.74 -3.42 -0.99
CA SER A 199 -6.16 -4.73 -1.45
C SER A 199 -5.76 -5.75 -0.37
N THR A 200 -6.46 -6.87 -0.24
CA THR A 200 -6.07 -7.98 0.66
C THR A 200 -4.60 -8.42 0.48
N PHE A 201 -3.95 -7.95 -0.60
CA PHE A 201 -2.60 -8.23 -1.06
C PHE A 201 -1.57 -7.14 -0.77
N GLU A 202 -1.94 -6.05 -0.14
CA GLU A 202 -1.00 -4.95 0.05
C GLU A 202 -1.04 -4.34 1.44
N LEU A 203 -1.69 -5.03 2.38
CA LEU A 203 -1.65 -4.59 3.77
C LEU A 203 -0.20 -4.54 4.26
N PHE A 204 0.24 -3.29 4.43
CA PHE A 204 1.42 -2.88 5.14
C PHE A 204 2.73 -3.44 4.61
N SER A 205 2.94 -3.41 3.29
CA SER A 205 4.32 -3.52 2.81
C SER A 205 5.07 -2.21 3.11
N LEU A 206 6.22 -2.28 3.80
CA LEU A 206 7.17 -1.17 3.92
C LEU A 206 7.82 -0.97 2.54
N ASP A 207 7.04 -0.47 1.60
CA ASP A 207 7.59 0.00 0.34
C ASP A 207 8.36 1.30 0.57
N LYS A 208 9.22 1.67 -0.39
CA LYS A 208 10.03 2.89 -0.27
C LYS A 208 9.15 4.12 -0.07
N LEU A 209 7.99 4.17 -0.70
CA LEU A 209 7.04 5.26 -0.58
C LEU A 209 6.56 5.44 0.87
N THR A 210 6.11 4.36 1.51
CA THR A 210 5.68 4.35 2.91
C THR A 210 6.84 4.75 3.84
N PHE A 211 8.06 4.28 3.56
CA PHE A 211 9.24 4.69 4.31
C PHE A 211 9.54 6.20 4.19
N TYR A 212 9.59 6.75 2.97
CA TYR A 212 9.84 8.17 2.75
C TYR A 212 8.73 9.05 3.31
N HIS A 213 7.49 8.55 3.30
CA HIS A 213 6.34 9.18 3.94
C HIS A 213 6.54 9.32 5.46
N PHE A 214 6.89 8.22 6.14
CA PHE A 214 7.19 8.28 7.56
C PHE A 214 8.43 9.13 7.86
N ALA A 215 9.47 9.04 7.02
CA ALA A 215 10.67 9.87 7.17
C ALA A 215 10.34 11.36 7.06
N PHE A 216 9.52 11.76 6.07
CA PHE A 216 9.07 13.13 5.88
C PHE A 216 8.38 13.69 7.13
N TRP A 217 7.40 12.96 7.68
CA TRP A 217 6.66 13.41 8.87
C TRP A 217 7.49 13.41 10.15
N ASN A 218 8.38 12.43 10.32
CA ASN A 218 9.32 12.43 11.44
C ASN A 218 10.34 13.59 11.34
N LEU A 219 10.82 13.92 10.13
CA LEU A 219 11.72 15.06 9.91
C LEU A 219 11.02 16.41 10.16
N ILE A 220 9.76 16.57 9.74
CA ILE A 220 8.93 17.73 10.11
C ILE A 220 8.82 17.84 11.63
N THR A 221 8.60 16.71 12.30
CA THR A 221 8.47 16.69 13.76
C THR A 221 9.78 17.09 14.45
N LEU A 222 10.92 16.59 13.96
CA LEU A 222 12.24 17.00 14.44
C LEU A 222 12.50 18.50 14.21
N LEU A 223 12.08 19.04 13.06
CA LEU A 223 12.14 20.48 12.78
C LEU A 223 11.31 21.27 13.80
N ILE A 224 10.09 20.82 14.12
CA ILE A 224 9.23 21.49 15.09
C ILE A 224 9.85 21.49 16.49
N LEU A 225 10.36 20.34 16.96
CA LEU A 225 11.05 20.25 18.24
C LEU A 225 12.30 21.14 18.29
N TYR A 226 13.02 21.22 17.18
CA TYR A 226 14.16 22.11 17.03
C TYR A 226 13.77 23.59 17.13
N LEU A 227 12.68 24.00 16.48
CA LEU A 227 12.14 25.36 16.54
C LEU A 227 11.64 25.69 17.95
N LEU A 228 10.94 24.77 18.62
CA LEU A 228 10.48 24.91 20.00
C LEU A 228 11.64 25.18 20.97
N TYR A 229 12.75 24.45 20.83
CA TYR A 229 13.93 24.65 21.68
C TYR A 229 14.58 26.03 21.48
N ASN A 230 14.61 26.51 20.22
CA ASN A 230 15.36 27.71 19.82
C ASN A 230 14.51 28.99 19.68
N ILE A 231 13.23 28.96 20.04
CA ILE A 231 12.23 29.98 19.65
C ILE A 231 12.58 31.43 20.04
N LYS A 232 13.27 31.63 21.16
CA LYS A 232 13.72 32.96 21.65
C LYS A 232 15.08 33.41 21.09
N GLU A 233 15.85 32.50 20.52
CA GLU A 233 17.23 32.74 20.03
C GLU A 233 17.30 32.68 18.50
N LEU A 234 16.16 32.64 17.81
CA LEU A 234 16.09 32.48 16.36
C LEU A 234 16.88 33.57 15.60
N GLN A 235 16.92 34.79 16.14
CA GLN A 235 17.67 35.91 15.57
C GLN A 235 19.19 35.83 15.85
N SER A 236 19.60 35.14 16.92
CA SER A 236 21.00 34.98 17.36
C SER A 236 21.51 33.55 17.16
N LEU A 237 20.93 32.78 16.22
CA LEU A 237 21.35 31.40 15.97
C LEU A 237 22.82 31.37 15.54
N MET A 238 23.65 30.69 16.33
CA MET A 238 25.03 30.37 15.96
C MET A 238 25.07 29.62 14.61
N LEU A 239 26.16 29.77 13.85
CA LEU A 239 26.31 29.16 12.51
C LEU A 239 25.96 27.66 12.49
N ARG A 240 26.37 26.91 13.53
CA ARG A 240 26.04 25.49 13.72
C ARG A 240 24.54 25.21 13.66
N ASN A 241 23.74 26.08 14.27
CA ASN A 241 22.29 25.94 14.34
C ASN A 241 21.63 26.23 12.97
N LYS A 242 22.14 27.21 12.22
CA LYS A 242 21.70 27.48 10.85
C LYS A 242 22.00 26.30 9.91
N ILE A 243 23.16 25.65 10.09
CA ILE A 243 23.54 24.45 9.33
C ILE A 243 22.57 23.29 9.61
N ILE A 244 22.26 23.01 10.88
CA ILE A 244 21.30 21.96 11.27
C ILE A 244 19.92 22.24 10.66
N LEU A 245 19.44 23.49 10.72
CA LEU A 245 18.17 23.89 10.12
C LEU A 245 18.16 23.67 8.61
N CYS A 246 19.23 24.07 7.92
CA CYS A 246 19.38 23.87 6.48
C CYS A 246 19.33 22.38 6.11
N PHE A 247 20.07 21.53 6.83
CA PHE A 247 20.05 20.08 6.61
C PHE A 247 18.66 19.47 6.84
N LEU A 248 17.96 19.88 7.90
CA LEU A 248 16.59 19.42 8.16
C LEU A 248 15.64 19.82 7.04
N VAL A 249 15.70 21.07 6.58
CA VAL A 249 14.85 21.56 5.48
C VAL A 249 15.16 20.81 4.18
N VAL A 250 16.44 20.66 3.82
CA VAL A 250 16.85 19.89 2.63
C VAL A 250 16.40 18.44 2.72
N ALA A 251 16.51 17.81 3.89
CA ALA A 251 16.06 16.44 4.09
C ALA A 251 14.54 16.31 3.92
N ILE A 252 13.74 17.25 4.45
CA ILE A 252 12.28 17.29 4.28
C ILE A 252 11.91 17.40 2.80
N PHE A 253 12.51 18.35 2.07
CA PHE A 253 12.26 18.52 0.64
C PHE A 253 12.67 17.29 -0.18
N THR A 254 13.80 16.67 0.18
CA THR A 254 14.28 15.46 -0.49
C THR A 254 13.32 14.29 -0.24
N SER A 255 12.87 14.07 1.00
CA SER A 255 11.87 13.05 1.32
C SER A 255 10.55 13.29 0.60
N TYR A 256 10.09 14.55 0.51
CA TYR A 256 8.88 14.92 -0.23
C TYR A 256 9.02 14.62 -1.73
N PHE A 257 10.11 15.07 -2.35
CA PHE A 257 10.35 14.89 -3.79
C PHE A 257 10.53 13.41 -4.18
N ILE A 258 11.21 12.63 -3.35
CA ILE A 258 11.33 11.18 -3.59
C ILE A 258 9.97 10.50 -3.38
N GLY A 259 9.23 10.88 -2.33
CA GLY A 259 7.88 10.36 -2.07
C GLY A 259 6.90 10.65 -3.21
N SER A 260 6.93 11.86 -3.78
CA SER A 260 5.99 12.26 -4.85
C SER A 260 6.19 11.49 -6.15
N LYS A 261 7.41 11.01 -6.44
CA LYS A 261 7.71 10.20 -7.64
C LYS A 261 7.09 8.80 -7.64
N TYR A 262 6.65 8.32 -6.48
CA TYR A 262 6.04 7.01 -6.31
C TYR A 262 4.51 7.09 -6.18
N ASN A 263 3.90 8.23 -6.52
CA ASN A 263 2.45 8.37 -6.52
C ASN A 263 1.80 7.40 -7.51
N PRO A 264 0.75 6.67 -7.09
CA PRO A 264 0.09 5.73 -7.97
C PRO A 264 -0.65 6.45 -9.08
N GLU A 265 -0.63 5.86 -10.27
CA GLU A 265 -1.37 6.36 -11.42
C GLU A 265 -2.75 5.69 -11.52
N ARG A 266 -3.76 6.45 -11.95
CA ARG A 266 -5.08 5.89 -12.21
C ARG A 266 -5.00 4.97 -13.42
N TYR A 267 -5.32 3.70 -13.22
CA TYR A 267 -5.45 2.71 -14.28
C TYR A 267 -6.92 2.41 -14.50
N TYR A 268 -7.36 2.60 -15.74
CA TYR A 268 -8.70 2.27 -16.16
C TYR A 268 -8.69 0.87 -16.77
N ILE A 269 -9.43 -0.04 -16.13
CA ILE A 269 -9.88 -1.25 -16.81
C ILE A 269 -11.16 -0.78 -17.50
N GLU A 270 -11.19 -0.77 -18.83
CA GLU A 270 -12.45 -0.60 -19.55
C GLU A 270 -13.48 -1.57 -18.95
N ASN A 271 -14.77 -1.19 -18.86
CA ASN A 271 -15.81 -2.11 -18.43
C ASN A 271 -15.89 -3.21 -19.49
N ASP A 272 -15.08 -4.21 -19.29
CA ASP A 272 -14.71 -5.12 -20.33
C ASP A 272 -15.38 -6.41 -19.91
N ASN A 273 -16.31 -6.89 -20.75
CA ASN A 273 -16.85 -8.24 -20.60
C ASN A 273 -15.72 -9.21 -20.94
N ILE A 274 -14.63 -9.21 -20.18
CA ILE A 274 -13.41 -9.94 -20.48
C ILE A 274 -13.76 -11.43 -20.54
N ASN A 275 -14.72 -11.90 -19.72
CA ASN A 275 -15.32 -13.24 -19.83
C ASN A 275 -16.04 -13.54 -21.15
N LYS A 276 -16.75 -12.58 -21.78
CA LYS A 276 -17.34 -12.79 -23.11
C LYS A 276 -16.27 -12.74 -24.21
N ASN A 277 -15.26 -11.87 -24.06
CA ASN A 277 -14.14 -11.76 -25.00
C ASN A 277 -13.22 -13.00 -24.93
N TYR A 278 -13.12 -13.68 -23.78
CA TYR A 278 -12.35 -14.92 -23.61
C TYR A 278 -12.93 -16.13 -24.37
N GLU A 279 -14.24 -16.16 -24.61
CA GLU A 279 -14.93 -17.34 -25.15
C GLU A 279 -15.48 -17.17 -26.57
N LYS A 280 -15.73 -15.95 -27.06
CA LYS A 280 -16.50 -15.77 -28.31
C LYS A 280 -15.80 -15.15 -29.52
N GLU A 281 -14.66 -14.46 -29.41
CA GLU A 281 -14.16 -13.64 -30.54
C GLU A 281 -12.64 -13.72 -30.82
N SER A 282 -11.96 -14.84 -30.56
CA SER A 282 -10.55 -15.01 -30.98
C SER A 282 -10.39 -15.47 -32.44
N SER A 283 -11.11 -14.85 -33.37
CA SER A 283 -10.87 -15.08 -34.79
C SER A 283 -9.57 -14.41 -35.24
N LEU A 284 -8.40 -14.84 -34.73
CA LEU A 284 -7.03 -14.59 -35.23
C LEU A 284 -6.82 -13.21 -35.90
N SER A 285 -7.41 -12.14 -35.36
CA SER A 285 -7.64 -10.88 -36.08
C SER A 285 -6.35 -10.13 -36.37
N ASP A 286 -5.31 -10.43 -35.61
CA ASP A 286 -4.05 -9.69 -35.61
C ASP A 286 -3.08 -10.23 -36.68
N GLY A 287 -3.47 -11.27 -37.42
CA GLY A 287 -2.64 -11.86 -38.49
C GLY A 287 -1.41 -12.63 -38.00
N PHE A 288 -1.24 -12.81 -36.69
CA PHE A 288 -0.16 -13.59 -36.09
C PHE A 288 -0.59 -14.31 -34.80
N THR A 289 0.18 -15.31 -34.38
CA THR A 289 0.09 -15.99 -33.09
C THR A 289 1.43 -15.99 -32.38
N ILE A 290 1.43 -16.09 -31.05
CA ILE A 290 2.66 -16.16 -30.26
C ILE A 290 2.85 -17.59 -29.78
N GLU A 291 3.93 -18.24 -30.18
CA GLU A 291 4.22 -19.63 -29.84
C GLU A 291 4.82 -19.75 -28.43
N ASN A 292 5.75 -18.85 -28.09
CA ASN A 292 6.46 -18.90 -26.82
C ASN A 292 6.94 -17.53 -26.34
N TYR A 293 7.17 -17.46 -25.03
CA TYR A 293 7.84 -16.38 -24.33
C TYR A 293 9.00 -16.93 -23.49
N ASN A 294 10.13 -16.24 -23.55
CA ASN A 294 11.26 -16.38 -22.64
C ASN A 294 11.55 -15.03 -22.00
N MET A 295 11.31 -14.92 -20.70
CA MET A 295 11.36 -13.66 -19.97
C MET A 295 12.42 -13.71 -18.88
N LYS A 296 13.26 -12.67 -18.82
CA LYS A 296 14.19 -12.44 -17.70
C LYS A 296 13.73 -11.21 -16.94
N LEU A 297 12.98 -11.44 -15.86
CA LEU A 297 12.36 -10.41 -15.04
C LEU A 297 13.27 -9.98 -13.89
N LYS A 298 13.30 -8.69 -13.60
CA LYS A 298 13.71 -8.15 -12.31
C LYS A 298 12.49 -7.49 -11.68
N LEU A 299 12.01 -8.04 -10.57
CA LEU A 299 10.81 -7.60 -9.85
C LEU A 299 11.20 -6.91 -8.55
N GLN A 300 11.73 -5.70 -8.68
CA GLN A 300 12.02 -4.79 -7.56
C GLN A 300 11.08 -3.58 -7.65
N ASP A 301 11.49 -2.39 -7.18
CA ASP A 301 10.67 -1.18 -7.33
C ASP A 301 10.61 -0.68 -8.78
N ILE A 302 11.62 -1.01 -9.59
CA ILE A 302 11.60 -0.83 -11.05
C ILE A 302 11.51 -2.22 -11.65
N VAL A 303 10.42 -2.48 -12.36
CA VAL A 303 10.24 -3.67 -13.16
C VAL A 303 11.12 -3.52 -14.39
N SER A 304 11.89 -4.55 -14.70
CA SER A 304 12.52 -4.67 -16.02
C SER A 304 12.36 -6.09 -16.54
N ASN A 305 12.18 -6.20 -17.85
CA ASN A 305 12.08 -7.48 -18.52
C ASN A 305 12.91 -7.45 -19.80
N ASP A 306 13.74 -8.48 -19.98
CA ASP A 306 14.22 -8.88 -21.30
C ASP A 306 13.27 -9.99 -21.78
N CYS A 307 12.35 -9.63 -22.68
CA CYS A 307 11.31 -10.51 -23.19
C CYS A 307 11.63 -10.94 -24.62
N ASP A 308 11.93 -12.22 -24.82
CA ASP A 308 12.06 -12.84 -26.13
C ASP A 308 10.77 -13.61 -26.44
N MET A 309 10.22 -13.40 -27.63
CA MET A 309 9.02 -14.10 -28.09
C MET A 309 9.17 -14.59 -29.52
N THR A 310 8.56 -15.75 -29.79
CA THR A 310 8.48 -16.31 -31.14
C THR A 310 7.07 -16.14 -31.67
N ILE A 311 6.95 -15.42 -32.77
CA ILE A 311 5.69 -15.12 -33.44
C ILE A 311 5.58 -15.97 -34.71
N VAL A 312 4.40 -16.52 -34.98
CA VAL A 312 4.07 -17.21 -36.22
C VAL A 312 3.05 -16.37 -36.97
N VAL A 313 3.32 -16.10 -38.24
CA VAL A 313 2.39 -15.35 -39.10
C VAL A 313 1.26 -16.26 -39.57
N ASN A 314 0.01 -15.79 -39.45
CA ASN A 314 -1.18 -16.56 -39.83
C ASN A 314 -1.90 -16.00 -41.06
N ASN A 315 -1.67 -14.73 -41.41
CA ASN A 315 -2.25 -14.10 -42.60
C ASN A 315 -1.17 -13.84 -43.65
N SER A 316 -1.57 -13.78 -44.92
CA SER A 316 -0.65 -13.38 -45.99
C SER A 316 -0.28 -11.90 -45.85
N GLU A 317 1.03 -11.64 -45.76
CA GLU A 317 1.67 -10.32 -45.71
C GLU A 317 1.48 -9.49 -44.44
N LEU A 318 2.17 -9.90 -43.36
CA LEU A 318 2.29 -9.10 -42.14
C LEU A 318 3.40 -8.05 -42.30
N ASP A 319 3.08 -6.77 -42.08
CA ASP A 319 4.00 -5.62 -42.19
C ASP A 319 4.22 -4.86 -40.86
N LYS A 320 3.40 -5.15 -39.84
CA LYS A 320 3.52 -4.61 -38.48
C LYS A 320 3.06 -5.62 -37.44
N LEU A 321 3.55 -5.43 -36.22
CA LEU A 321 3.07 -6.14 -35.03
C LEU A 321 2.45 -5.12 -34.08
N ASP A 322 1.16 -5.26 -33.81
CA ASP A 322 0.46 -4.46 -32.81
C ASP A 322 0.31 -5.29 -31.53
N LEU A 323 0.85 -4.76 -30.43
CA LEU A 323 0.87 -5.40 -29.12
C LEU A 323 0.44 -4.39 -28.06
N ASN A 324 -0.08 -4.88 -26.94
CA ASN A 324 -0.39 -4.11 -25.75
C ASN A 324 0.73 -4.26 -24.72
N LEU A 325 1.19 -3.12 -24.20
CA LEU A 325 2.16 -3.02 -23.10
C LEU A 325 1.82 -1.76 -22.29
N TYR A 326 1.71 -1.88 -20.98
CA TYR A 326 1.36 -0.76 -20.12
C TYR A 326 2.29 0.45 -20.32
N HIS A 327 1.74 1.65 -20.56
CA HIS A 327 2.44 2.87 -20.98
C HIS A 327 3.63 3.28 -20.11
N ILE A 328 3.63 2.94 -18.82
CA ILE A 328 4.76 3.22 -17.92
C ILE A 328 5.95 2.29 -18.15
N LEU A 329 5.73 1.11 -18.72
CA LEU A 329 6.76 0.15 -19.11
C LEU A 329 7.40 0.57 -20.43
N LYS A 330 8.35 1.50 -20.36
CA LYS A 330 9.00 2.10 -21.53
C LYS A 330 9.94 1.09 -22.21
N PRO A 331 9.71 0.76 -23.50
CA PRO A 331 10.66 -0.01 -24.28
C PRO A 331 11.96 0.77 -24.50
N SER A 332 13.09 0.14 -24.22
CA SER A 332 14.43 0.71 -24.43
C SER A 332 15.10 0.15 -25.68
N SER A 333 14.74 -1.06 -26.09
CA SER A 333 15.27 -1.71 -27.31
C SER A 333 14.28 -2.75 -27.80
N ILE A 334 14.05 -2.78 -29.12
CA ILE A 334 13.27 -3.81 -29.81
C ILE A 334 14.12 -4.34 -30.96
N LYS A 335 14.28 -5.67 -31.00
CA LYS A 335 14.98 -6.37 -32.07
C LYS A 335 14.09 -7.39 -32.73
N ILE A 336 14.17 -7.47 -34.05
CA ILE A 336 13.54 -8.50 -34.87
C ILE A 336 14.65 -9.28 -35.56
N ASN A 337 14.69 -10.59 -35.34
CA ASN A 337 15.74 -11.47 -35.87
C ASN A 337 17.14 -10.86 -35.63
N GLU A 338 17.35 -10.39 -34.39
CA GLU A 338 18.58 -9.75 -33.88
C GLU A 338 18.91 -8.33 -34.41
N LYS A 339 18.14 -7.80 -35.37
CA LYS A 339 18.30 -6.43 -35.90
C LYS A 339 17.41 -5.43 -35.16
N GLU A 340 17.93 -4.23 -34.88
CA GLU A 340 17.13 -3.16 -34.27
C GLU A 340 16.04 -2.65 -35.20
N THR A 341 14.86 -2.38 -34.61
CA THR A 341 13.67 -2.03 -35.37
C THR A 341 12.98 -0.80 -34.78
N LYS A 342 12.42 0.05 -35.67
CA LYS A 342 11.64 1.22 -35.26
C LYS A 342 10.27 0.78 -34.74
N PHE A 343 9.80 1.46 -33.70
CA PHE A 343 8.49 1.21 -33.10
C PHE A 343 7.81 2.52 -32.72
N LYS A 344 6.49 2.47 -32.57
CA LYS A 344 5.67 3.51 -31.97
C LYS A 344 5.09 2.98 -30.67
N PHE A 345 5.16 3.77 -29.61
CA PHE A 345 4.61 3.42 -28.32
C PHE A 345 3.81 4.60 -27.77
N LYS A 346 2.51 4.42 -27.61
CA LYS A 346 1.61 5.47 -27.13
C LYS A 346 0.43 4.83 -26.38
N ASP A 347 0.09 5.43 -25.24
CA ASP A 347 -0.88 4.86 -24.31
C ASP A 347 -0.44 3.41 -24.05
N ASP A 348 -1.32 2.42 -24.09
CA ASP A 348 -0.91 1.03 -23.87
C ASP A 348 -0.61 0.25 -25.16
N LYS A 349 -0.51 0.94 -26.33
CA LYS A 349 -0.29 0.30 -27.64
C LYS A 349 1.16 0.44 -28.12
N LEU A 350 1.77 -0.70 -28.44
CA LEU A 350 3.10 -0.87 -29.02
C LEU A 350 2.98 -1.41 -30.45
N THR A 351 3.28 -0.57 -31.43
CA THR A 351 3.34 -0.93 -32.85
C THR A 351 4.78 -1.07 -33.30
N ILE A 352 5.18 -2.28 -33.71
CA ILE A 352 6.52 -2.57 -34.24
C ILE A 352 6.43 -2.66 -35.77
N LEU A 353 7.23 -1.87 -36.49
CA LEU A 353 7.22 -1.86 -37.96
C LEU A 353 8.19 -2.91 -38.49
N LEU A 354 7.71 -3.88 -39.28
CA LEU A 354 8.57 -4.91 -39.85
C LEU A 354 9.39 -4.30 -41.01
N GLN A 355 10.67 -4.68 -41.13
CA GLN A 355 11.55 -4.18 -42.20
C GLN A 355 11.22 -4.78 -43.56
N GLU A 356 10.61 -5.97 -43.55
CA GLU A 356 10.22 -6.79 -44.68
C GLU A 356 8.85 -7.41 -44.39
N LYS A 357 8.09 -7.76 -45.43
CA LYS A 357 6.81 -8.46 -45.29
C LYS A 357 7.07 -9.93 -44.98
N TYR A 358 6.36 -10.45 -43.99
CA TYR A 358 6.42 -11.88 -43.66
C TYR A 358 5.19 -12.62 -44.18
N ASN A 359 5.42 -13.83 -44.68
CA ASN A 359 4.39 -14.70 -45.23
C ASN A 359 3.83 -15.65 -44.17
N GLU A 360 2.65 -16.20 -44.46
CA GLU A 360 2.00 -17.18 -43.60
C GLU A 360 2.93 -18.37 -43.28
N GLY A 361 2.97 -18.76 -42.00
CA GLY A 361 3.82 -19.83 -41.48
C GLY A 361 5.24 -19.40 -41.11
N GLU A 362 5.70 -18.22 -41.53
CA GLU A 362 7.02 -17.73 -41.15
C GLU A 362 7.10 -17.40 -39.66
N LYS A 363 8.30 -17.60 -39.09
CA LYS A 363 8.58 -17.35 -37.68
C LYS A 363 9.43 -16.10 -37.51
N ILE A 364 8.96 -15.21 -36.66
CA ILE A 364 9.64 -13.97 -36.31
C ILE A 364 10.12 -14.08 -34.87
N LYS A 365 11.43 -13.87 -34.64
CA LYS A 365 11.98 -13.74 -33.29
C LYS A 365 11.98 -12.27 -32.91
N VAL A 366 11.27 -11.94 -31.83
CA VAL A 366 11.18 -10.57 -31.32
C VAL A 366 11.75 -10.51 -29.92
N SER A 367 12.70 -9.60 -29.69
CA SER A 367 13.29 -9.33 -28.38
C SER A 367 12.96 -7.91 -27.97
N ILE A 368 12.28 -7.73 -26.84
CA ILE A 368 11.84 -6.44 -26.30
C ILE A 368 12.45 -6.28 -24.93
N LYS A 369 13.19 -5.18 -24.73
CA LYS A 369 13.67 -4.75 -23.42
C LYS A 369 12.85 -3.56 -22.97
N TYR A 370 12.28 -3.64 -21.78
CA TYR A 370 11.47 -2.55 -21.23
C TYR A 370 11.62 -2.46 -19.72
N SER A 371 11.34 -1.26 -19.19
CA SER A 371 11.36 -1.03 -17.74
C SER A 371 10.41 0.08 -17.31
N GLY A 372 9.91 -0.01 -16.09
CA GLY A 372 9.03 0.99 -15.50
C GLY A 372 8.64 0.68 -14.05
N VAL A 373 7.98 1.62 -13.39
CA VAL A 373 7.45 1.44 -12.03
C VAL A 373 5.97 1.12 -12.15
N ILE A 374 5.57 -0.10 -11.79
CA ILE A 374 4.15 -0.49 -11.81
C ILE A 374 3.57 -0.21 -10.43
N ASN A 375 2.70 0.80 -10.36
CA ASN A 375 1.96 1.16 -9.16
C ASN A 375 0.64 1.86 -9.54
N THR A 376 -0.45 1.12 -9.61
CA THR A 376 -1.72 1.63 -10.14
C THR A 376 -2.85 1.63 -9.12
N ILE A 377 -3.78 2.58 -9.26
CA ILE A 377 -5.05 2.66 -8.52
C ILE A 377 -6.25 2.67 -9.48
N ASP A 378 -7.40 2.16 -9.06
CA ASP A 378 -8.65 2.29 -9.83
C ASP A 378 -9.36 3.64 -9.61
N GLN A 379 -10.54 3.81 -10.24
CA GLN A 379 -11.39 4.99 -10.08
C GLN A 379 -11.86 5.24 -8.64
N GLN A 380 -11.86 4.20 -7.79
CA GLN A 380 -12.20 4.30 -6.37
C GLN A 380 -10.96 4.53 -5.50
N GLY A 381 -9.78 4.74 -6.11
CA GLY A 381 -8.51 4.98 -5.43
C GLY A 381 -7.82 3.72 -4.90
N LYS A 382 -8.22 2.52 -5.35
CA LYS A 382 -7.75 1.25 -4.76
C LYS A 382 -6.63 0.66 -5.58
N LYS A 383 -5.57 0.22 -4.91
CA LYS A 383 -4.41 -0.32 -5.62
C LYS A 383 -4.79 -1.57 -6.41
N ARG A 384 -4.44 -1.58 -7.71
CA ARG A 384 -4.81 -2.64 -8.65
C ARG A 384 -3.63 -3.48 -9.07
N PHE A 385 -2.58 -2.90 -9.63
CA PHE A 385 -1.39 -3.63 -10.06
C PHE A 385 -0.15 -2.97 -9.48
N PHE A 386 0.75 -3.79 -8.97
CA PHE A 386 1.93 -3.26 -8.31
C PHE A 386 3.08 -4.25 -8.28
N VAL A 387 4.29 -3.70 -8.33
CA VAL A 387 5.51 -4.44 -8.06
C VAL A 387 6.37 -3.62 -7.10
N ASN A 388 6.72 -4.23 -5.98
CA ASN A 388 7.76 -3.74 -5.10
C ASN A 388 8.59 -4.91 -4.57
N SER A 389 9.62 -4.59 -3.79
CA SER A 389 10.52 -5.61 -3.21
C SER A 389 9.82 -6.69 -2.36
N HIS A 390 8.66 -6.39 -1.77
CA HIS A 390 7.95 -7.24 -0.80
C HIS A 390 6.67 -7.89 -1.33
N SER A 391 6.00 -7.25 -2.28
CA SER A 391 4.69 -7.64 -2.78
C SER A 391 4.53 -7.35 -4.26
N ILE A 392 3.89 -8.27 -4.96
CA ILE A 392 3.71 -8.26 -6.42
C ILE A 392 2.29 -8.70 -6.69
N PHE A 393 1.59 -7.95 -7.52
CA PHE A 393 0.36 -8.43 -8.13
C PHE A 393 0.31 -7.96 -9.59
N LEU A 394 0.53 -8.92 -10.47
CA LEU A 394 0.53 -8.78 -11.92
C LEU A 394 -0.48 -9.78 -12.47
N SER A 395 -1.67 -9.31 -12.81
CA SER A 395 -2.73 -10.18 -13.32
C SER A 395 -2.44 -10.63 -14.76
N ASP A 396 -3.19 -11.64 -15.19
CA ASP A 396 -3.17 -12.19 -16.54
C ASP A 396 -3.73 -11.24 -17.61
N TYR A 397 -4.67 -10.37 -17.26
CA TYR A 397 -5.25 -9.39 -18.19
C TYR A 397 -4.50 -8.05 -18.20
N PHE A 398 -3.73 -7.72 -17.16
CA PHE A 398 -2.92 -6.51 -17.14
C PHE A 398 -1.74 -6.63 -18.13
N PRO A 399 -1.50 -5.65 -19.04
CA PRO A 399 -0.44 -5.71 -20.05
C PRO A 399 0.97 -5.42 -19.47
N TRP A 400 1.38 -6.16 -18.44
CA TRP A 400 2.71 -6.05 -17.82
C TRP A 400 3.83 -6.74 -18.63
N TYR A 401 3.45 -7.47 -19.66
CA TYR A 401 4.31 -7.92 -20.75
C TYR A 401 3.62 -7.66 -22.09
N PRO A 402 4.38 -7.62 -23.21
CA PRO A 402 3.81 -7.44 -24.53
C PRO A 402 2.84 -8.57 -24.84
N LYS A 403 1.58 -8.23 -25.10
CA LYS A 403 0.49 -9.19 -25.40
C LYS A 403 -0.24 -8.77 -26.67
N PRO A 404 -0.86 -9.69 -27.41
CA PRO A 404 -1.83 -9.32 -28.45
C PRO A 404 -3.06 -8.63 -27.84
N GLU A 405 -3.86 -7.96 -28.67
CA GLU A 405 -5.09 -7.29 -28.23
C GLU A 405 -6.12 -8.31 -27.72
N PHE A 406 -6.20 -9.46 -28.37
CA PHE A 406 -7.08 -10.57 -27.98
C PHE A 406 -6.27 -11.75 -27.43
N MET A 407 -6.79 -12.39 -26.36
CA MET A 407 -6.22 -13.64 -25.85
C MET A 407 -6.38 -14.75 -26.90
N GLY A 408 -5.32 -14.98 -27.68
CA GLY A 408 -5.30 -15.98 -28.73
C GLY A 408 -5.03 -17.41 -28.22
N ASN A 409 -3.96 -18.01 -28.74
CA ASN A 409 -3.59 -19.41 -28.53
C ASN A 409 -2.92 -19.68 -27.17
N THR A 410 -2.84 -20.96 -26.82
CA THR A 410 -1.97 -21.46 -25.74
C THR A 410 -0.50 -21.30 -26.13
N LYS A 411 0.30 -20.74 -25.21
CA LYS A 411 1.69 -20.33 -25.42
C LYS A 411 2.59 -21.07 -24.42
N LYS A 412 3.84 -21.31 -24.79
CA LYS A 412 4.87 -21.82 -23.86
C LYS A 412 5.52 -20.65 -23.14
N TYR A 413 5.65 -20.74 -21.82
CA TYR A 413 6.29 -19.72 -21.01
C TYR A 413 7.52 -20.28 -20.30
N GLN A 414 8.60 -19.52 -20.34
CA GLN A 414 9.75 -19.67 -19.46
C GLN A 414 10.06 -18.30 -18.84
N ILE A 415 10.03 -18.22 -17.52
CA ILE A 415 10.24 -16.97 -16.77
C ILE A 415 11.37 -17.18 -15.79
N LYS A 416 12.42 -16.37 -15.88
CA LYS A 416 13.50 -16.30 -14.90
C LYS A 416 13.44 -14.98 -14.16
N ILE A 417 13.11 -15.03 -12.87
CA ILE A 417 13.02 -13.90 -11.96
C ILE A 417 14.34 -13.75 -11.21
N GLN A 418 15.05 -12.67 -11.48
CA GLN A 418 16.31 -12.33 -10.82
C GLN A 418 16.06 -11.59 -9.51
N ASN A 419 16.92 -11.81 -8.52
CA ASN A 419 16.87 -11.18 -7.19
C ASN A 419 15.52 -11.38 -6.48
N ASN A 420 14.93 -12.57 -6.63
CA ASN A 420 13.66 -12.88 -5.99
C ASN A 420 13.84 -13.06 -4.47
N ASN A 421 13.36 -12.09 -3.71
CA ASN A 421 13.33 -12.15 -2.25
C ASN A 421 11.96 -12.60 -1.75
N GLY A 422 11.63 -13.89 -1.90
CA GLY A 422 10.40 -14.48 -1.34
C GLY A 422 9.70 -15.47 -2.28
N GLN A 423 8.59 -16.03 -1.82
CA GLN A 423 7.82 -16.99 -2.61
C GLN A 423 6.89 -16.26 -3.58
N ILE A 424 7.01 -16.59 -4.87
CA ILE A 424 6.13 -16.11 -5.93
C ILE A 424 5.18 -17.24 -6.30
N TYR A 425 3.91 -16.90 -6.38
CA TYR A 425 2.85 -17.76 -6.86
C TYR A 425 2.52 -17.34 -8.28
N SER A 426 2.48 -18.31 -9.18
CA SER A 426 2.18 -18.11 -10.59
C SER A 426 1.26 -19.24 -11.04
N SER A 427 0.69 -19.06 -12.23
CA SER A 427 0.06 -20.12 -12.97
C SER A 427 1.05 -21.18 -13.47
N LEU A 428 2.31 -20.78 -13.63
CA LEU A 428 3.40 -21.64 -14.07
C LEU A 428 3.94 -22.48 -12.91
N ASN A 429 4.52 -23.63 -13.25
CA ASN A 429 5.20 -24.47 -12.27
C ASN A 429 6.60 -23.92 -12.00
N GLU A 430 6.96 -23.82 -10.73
CA GLU A 430 8.33 -23.47 -10.33
C GLU A 430 9.23 -24.69 -10.54
N LYS A 431 10.27 -24.55 -11.37
CA LYS A 431 11.22 -25.61 -11.70
C LYS A 431 12.48 -25.54 -10.84
N SER A 432 12.91 -24.32 -10.54
CA SER A 432 14.02 -24.01 -9.63
C SER A 432 13.80 -22.61 -9.06
N ASN A 433 14.51 -22.25 -7.99
CA ASN A 433 14.28 -20.99 -7.28
C ASN A 433 14.29 -19.79 -8.24
N GLY A 434 13.12 -19.17 -8.44
CA GLY A 434 12.93 -18.04 -9.35
C GLY A 434 12.83 -18.38 -10.84
N THR A 435 12.73 -19.66 -11.24
CA THR A 435 12.49 -20.07 -12.63
C THR A 435 11.17 -20.81 -12.75
N PHE A 436 10.28 -20.30 -13.59
CA PHE A 436 8.93 -20.81 -13.81
C PHE A 436 8.74 -21.25 -15.26
N GLU A 437 8.15 -22.42 -15.47
CA GLU A 437 7.90 -23.00 -16.79
C GLU A 437 6.49 -23.58 -16.87
N GLY A 438 5.86 -23.47 -18.04
CA GLY A 438 4.54 -24.05 -18.26
C GLY A 438 3.91 -23.65 -19.59
N LYS A 439 2.66 -24.07 -19.78
CA LYS A 439 1.82 -23.69 -20.91
C LYS A 439 0.52 -23.10 -20.39
N GLY A 440 0.05 -22.05 -21.04
CA GLY A 440 -1.22 -21.41 -20.72
C GLY A 440 -1.57 -20.38 -21.77
N LYS A 441 -2.76 -19.80 -21.68
CA LYS A 441 -3.11 -18.68 -22.57
C LYS A 441 -2.36 -17.41 -22.18
N GLU A 442 -2.36 -17.06 -20.89
CA GLU A 442 -1.63 -15.92 -20.33
C GLU A 442 -0.80 -16.34 -19.10
N ILE A 443 -0.30 -15.38 -18.31
CA ILE A 443 0.43 -15.60 -17.05
C ILE A 443 0.07 -14.54 -16.00
N PHE A 444 0.00 -14.96 -14.74
CA PHE A 444 -0.05 -14.03 -13.60
C PHE A 444 1.13 -14.28 -12.67
N LEU A 445 1.51 -13.25 -11.92
CA LEU A 445 2.49 -13.32 -10.85
C LEU A 445 1.95 -12.64 -9.60
N VAL A 446 1.99 -13.37 -8.51
CA VAL A 446 1.56 -12.89 -7.19
C VAL A 446 2.66 -13.15 -6.18
N LYS A 447 2.93 -12.16 -5.33
CA LYS A 447 3.80 -12.29 -4.18
C LYS A 447 3.23 -11.47 -3.04
N ASN A 448 3.14 -12.07 -1.87
CA ASN A 448 2.94 -11.32 -0.64
C ASN A 448 3.54 -12.11 0.52
N LYS A 449 4.16 -11.41 1.48
CA LYS A 449 4.67 -11.97 2.74
C LYS A 449 3.58 -12.64 3.60
N LEU A 450 2.33 -12.26 3.41
CA LEU A 450 1.13 -12.72 4.11
C LEU A 450 0.47 -13.95 3.47
N PHE A 451 0.98 -14.36 2.30
CA PHE A 451 0.43 -15.50 1.58
C PHE A 451 0.93 -16.81 2.18
N SER A 452 0.01 -17.77 2.23
CA SER A 452 0.29 -19.14 2.64
C SER A 452 -0.28 -20.13 1.64
N LYS A 453 0.04 -21.40 1.86
CA LYS A 453 -0.55 -22.54 1.17
C LYS A 453 -1.29 -23.40 2.19
N HIS A 454 -2.46 -23.89 1.83
CA HIS A 454 -3.21 -24.87 2.60
C HIS A 454 -3.72 -25.96 1.67
N LEU A 455 -3.50 -27.23 2.01
CA LEU A 455 -3.99 -28.35 1.21
C LEU A 455 -5.24 -28.91 1.87
N TYR A 456 -6.38 -28.86 1.18
CA TYR A 456 -7.65 -29.38 1.69
C TYR A 456 -8.38 -30.15 0.60
N LYS A 457 -8.85 -31.38 0.91
CA LYS A 457 -9.52 -32.29 -0.04
C LYS A 457 -8.77 -32.48 -1.38
N GLY A 458 -7.43 -32.46 -1.36
CA GLY A 458 -6.58 -32.61 -2.56
C GLY A 458 -6.47 -31.35 -3.43
N ILE A 459 -7.00 -30.21 -2.97
CA ILE A 459 -6.94 -28.91 -3.61
C ILE A 459 -5.94 -28.02 -2.87
N GLU A 460 -4.99 -27.43 -3.58
CA GLU A 460 -4.04 -26.46 -3.02
C GLU A 460 -4.65 -25.04 -3.02
N PHE A 461 -4.92 -24.51 -1.84
CA PHE A 461 -5.36 -23.13 -1.64
C PHE A 461 -4.15 -22.23 -1.44
N VAL A 462 -4.13 -21.10 -2.15
CA VAL A 462 -3.10 -20.05 -2.01
C VAL A 462 -3.82 -18.74 -1.71
N GLY A 463 -3.45 -18.05 -0.65
CA GLY A 463 -4.11 -16.80 -0.27
C GLY A 463 -3.66 -16.29 1.08
N ASN A 464 -4.40 -15.30 1.60
CA ASN A 464 -4.15 -14.81 2.96
C ASN A 464 -4.46 -15.92 3.97
N THR A 465 -3.58 -16.09 4.97
CA THR A 465 -3.75 -17.13 5.99
C THR A 465 -5.05 -17.01 6.77
N GLU A 466 -5.60 -15.82 6.96
CA GLU A 466 -6.91 -15.64 7.60
C GLU A 466 -8.10 -16.03 6.71
N GLN A 467 -7.84 -16.32 5.43
CA GLN A 467 -8.82 -16.80 4.47
C GLN A 467 -8.70 -18.31 4.19
N ILE A 468 -7.50 -18.88 4.29
CA ILE A 468 -7.25 -20.29 3.91
C ILE A 468 -6.64 -21.13 5.03
N GLY A 469 -6.40 -20.57 6.22
CA GLY A 469 -5.63 -21.23 7.27
C GLY A 469 -6.33 -22.37 8.00
N THR A 470 -7.61 -22.64 7.70
CA THR A 470 -8.36 -23.77 8.27
C THR A 470 -9.21 -24.45 7.20
N ASP A 471 -9.52 -25.73 7.44
CA ASP A 471 -10.36 -26.54 6.58
C ASP A 471 -11.77 -25.94 6.40
N ALA A 472 -12.37 -25.43 7.48
CA ALA A 472 -13.68 -24.78 7.43
C ALA A 472 -13.69 -23.51 6.56
N LEU A 473 -12.60 -22.74 6.60
CA LEU A 473 -12.44 -21.57 5.73
C LEU A 473 -12.26 -21.99 4.26
N CYS A 474 -11.49 -23.03 4.00
CA CYS A 474 -11.34 -23.60 2.66
C CYS A 474 -12.67 -24.14 2.12
N GLU A 475 -13.46 -24.82 2.94
CA GLU A 475 -14.78 -25.32 2.57
C GLU A 475 -15.76 -24.18 2.24
N HIS A 476 -15.75 -23.09 3.01
CA HIS A 476 -16.51 -21.89 2.69
C HIS A 476 -16.07 -21.25 1.37
N LEU A 477 -14.75 -21.22 1.10
CA LEU A 477 -14.22 -20.72 -0.17
C LEU A 477 -14.64 -21.60 -1.36
N MET A 478 -14.59 -22.93 -1.21
CA MET A 478 -15.07 -23.88 -2.21
C MET A 478 -16.56 -23.64 -2.50
N TYR A 479 -17.39 -23.58 -1.45
CA TYR A 479 -18.82 -23.34 -1.60
C TYR A 479 -19.12 -21.98 -2.27
N SER A 480 -18.37 -20.94 -1.92
CA SER A 480 -18.51 -19.62 -2.54
C SER A 480 -18.13 -19.65 -4.03
N PHE A 481 -17.08 -20.41 -4.38
CA PHE A 481 -16.63 -20.60 -5.75
C PHE A 481 -17.63 -21.42 -6.58
N GLU A 482 -18.14 -22.53 -6.04
CA GLU A 482 -19.13 -23.40 -6.67
C GLU A 482 -20.47 -22.67 -6.91
N ASN A 483 -20.88 -21.77 -6.01
CA ASN A 483 -22.08 -20.96 -6.21
C ASN A 483 -21.94 -19.91 -7.33
N MET A 484 -20.71 -19.49 -7.64
CA MET A 484 -20.47 -18.49 -8.68
C MET A 484 -20.01 -19.11 -10.01
N SER A 485 -19.66 -20.39 -10.03
CA SER A 485 -19.12 -21.05 -11.22
C SER A 485 -19.63 -22.48 -11.37
N ASN A 486 -19.88 -22.90 -12.61
CA ASN A 486 -20.31 -24.28 -12.92
C ASN A 486 -19.12 -25.27 -12.93
N LEU A 487 -18.10 -25.01 -12.10
CA LEU A 487 -16.81 -25.67 -12.18
C LEU A 487 -16.54 -26.49 -10.92
N HIS A 488 -16.33 -27.80 -11.13
CA HIS A 488 -16.21 -28.75 -10.03
C HIS A 488 -14.83 -29.43 -9.96
N ASN A 489 -13.98 -29.31 -11.00
CA ASN A 489 -12.72 -30.04 -11.11
C ASN A 489 -11.50 -29.11 -11.19
N TYR A 490 -10.96 -28.70 -10.04
CA TYR A 490 -9.73 -27.92 -9.95
C TYR A 490 -8.79 -28.50 -8.88
N LYS A 491 -7.47 -28.35 -9.09
CA LYS A 491 -6.41 -28.83 -8.20
C LYS A 491 -5.76 -27.72 -7.39
N ARG A 492 -5.94 -26.47 -7.82
CA ARG A 492 -5.38 -25.28 -7.16
C ARG A 492 -6.36 -24.12 -7.24
N LEU A 493 -6.58 -23.43 -6.13
CA LEU A 493 -7.38 -22.22 -6.02
C LEU A 493 -6.54 -21.09 -5.41
N ILE A 494 -6.44 -19.97 -6.13
CA ILE A 494 -5.70 -18.80 -5.67
C ILE A 494 -6.68 -17.69 -5.36
N ALA A 495 -6.80 -17.34 -4.08
CA ALA A 495 -7.68 -16.30 -3.60
C ALA A 495 -7.10 -14.92 -3.92
N THR A 496 -7.82 -14.12 -4.73
CA THR A 496 -7.49 -12.75 -5.14
C THR A 496 -8.53 -11.74 -4.62
N PRO A 497 -8.27 -10.41 -4.55
CA PRO A 497 -9.29 -9.45 -4.15
C PRO A 497 -10.32 -9.33 -5.29
N GLN A 498 -11.60 -9.46 -4.99
CA GLN A 498 -12.69 -9.27 -5.95
C GLN A 498 -13.21 -7.85 -5.83
N ARG A 499 -13.16 -7.14 -6.94
CA ARG A 499 -13.99 -5.96 -7.15
C ARG A 499 -14.86 -6.06 -8.37
N ASP A 500 -14.46 -6.91 -9.31
CA ASP A 500 -15.17 -7.10 -10.54
C ASP A 500 -15.72 -8.53 -10.49
N LYS A 501 -17.02 -8.69 -10.72
CA LYS A 501 -17.74 -9.97 -10.73
C LYS A 501 -17.24 -10.94 -11.84
N GLU A 502 -16.13 -10.61 -12.49
CA GLU A 502 -15.83 -10.98 -13.88
C GLU A 502 -14.56 -11.80 -14.04
N TYR A 503 -13.85 -12.20 -12.97
CA TYR A 503 -12.59 -12.94 -13.11
C TYR A 503 -12.63 -14.35 -12.50
N LEU A 504 -13.69 -15.10 -12.80
CA LEU A 504 -13.71 -16.55 -12.61
C LEU A 504 -13.01 -17.20 -13.80
N ILE A 505 -11.71 -17.40 -13.70
CA ILE A 505 -10.92 -17.87 -14.84
C ILE A 505 -10.46 -19.32 -14.64
N TYR A 506 -11.08 -20.22 -15.40
CA TYR A 506 -10.80 -21.67 -15.42
C TYR A 506 -10.13 -22.15 -16.71
N ASN A 507 -10.14 -21.32 -17.77
CA ASN A 507 -9.67 -21.71 -19.11
C ASN A 507 -8.27 -21.19 -19.48
N LEU A 508 -7.53 -20.59 -18.54
CA LEU A 508 -6.15 -20.17 -18.80
C LEU A 508 -5.14 -21.32 -18.63
N TYR A 509 -5.42 -22.26 -17.71
CA TYR A 509 -4.53 -23.38 -17.37
C TYR A 509 -5.32 -24.62 -16.94
N GLU A 510 -4.79 -25.80 -17.27
CA GLU A 510 -5.42 -27.07 -16.91
C GLU A 510 -5.44 -27.29 -15.38
N GLY A 511 -6.64 -27.24 -14.79
CA GLY A 511 -6.87 -27.57 -13.38
C GLY A 511 -6.44 -26.50 -12.35
N GLN A 512 -6.16 -25.26 -12.76
CA GLN A 512 -5.89 -24.14 -11.84
C GLN A 512 -6.93 -23.04 -11.97
N VAL A 513 -7.36 -22.50 -10.83
CA VAL A 513 -8.36 -21.44 -10.73
C VAL A 513 -7.81 -20.24 -9.98
N MET A 514 -7.95 -19.05 -10.56
CA MET A 514 -7.91 -17.81 -9.79
C MET A 514 -9.32 -17.43 -9.39
N PHE A 515 -9.54 -17.21 -8.10
CA PHE A 515 -10.84 -16.84 -7.57
C PHE A 515 -10.73 -15.50 -6.84
N GLY A 516 -11.41 -14.49 -7.35
CA GLY A 516 -11.61 -13.25 -6.61
C GLY A 516 -12.59 -13.47 -5.46
N LEU A 517 -12.24 -13.04 -4.24
CA LEU A 517 -13.14 -12.92 -3.09
C LEU A 517 -13.62 -11.49 -2.85
N ILE A 518 -14.92 -11.27 -2.65
CA ILE A 518 -15.55 -9.94 -2.47
C ILE A 518 -14.71 -9.14 -1.49
N ASP A 519 -13.94 -8.17 -2.01
CA ASP A 519 -13.23 -7.21 -1.20
C ASP A 519 -14.27 -6.18 -0.77
N TYR A 520 -15.03 -6.62 0.23
CA TYR A 520 -16.15 -6.00 0.92
C TYR A 520 -16.63 -4.71 0.25
N LYS A 521 -17.70 -4.83 -0.54
CA LYS A 521 -18.49 -3.68 -0.98
C LYS A 521 -18.76 -2.80 0.25
N GLU A 522 -18.35 -1.54 0.12
CA GLU A 522 -18.80 -0.44 0.97
C GLU A 522 -18.57 -0.64 2.46
N VAL A 523 -17.31 -0.64 2.87
CA VAL A 523 -16.98 -0.18 4.23
C VAL A 523 -16.97 1.34 4.17
N LEU A 524 -18.14 1.93 4.44
CA LEU A 524 -18.48 3.36 4.61
C LEU A 524 -17.77 4.34 3.66
#